data_AF-B4WGW2-F1
#
_entry.id   AF-B4WGW2-F1
#
_cell.length_a   1.000
_cell.length_b   1.000
_cell.length_c   1.000
_cell.angle_alpha   90.00
_cell.angle_beta   90.00
_cell.angle_gamma   90.00
#
_symmetry.space_group_name_H-M   'P 1'
#
loop_
_entity.id
_entity.type
_entity.pdbx_description
1 polymer ?
#
loop_
_entity_poly.entity_id
_entity_poly.type
_entity_poly.pdbx_seq_one_letter_code
_entity_poly.pdbx_strand_id
1 'polypeptide(L)' 'MAPKTITVQCPQCQQVYIDWSIPAVGTVITSSQRPTTVCSRCGNRSILSELSDRNGILSKPTEG' A
#
# COMPACT_ATOMS: atom_id res chain seq x y z
N MET A 1 -4.17 16.09 -9.59
CA MET A 1 -3.16 15.30 -8.85
C MET A 1 -2.65 14.21 -9.77
N ALA A 2 -1.35 14.14 -10.04
CA ALA A 2 -0.78 13.03 -10.81
C ALA A 2 -0.88 11.72 -10.01
N PRO A 3 -1.09 10.56 -10.65
CA PRO A 3 -1.09 9.28 -9.96
C PRO A 3 0.28 9.05 -9.31
N LYS A 4 0.30 8.80 -8.00
CA LYS A 4 1.51 8.41 -7.29
C LYS A 4 1.59 6.89 -7.27
N THR A 5 2.54 6.33 -8.01
CA THR A 5 2.95 4.94 -7.88
C THR A 5 3.72 4.76 -6.59
N ILE A 6 3.41 3.71 -5.84
CA ILE A 6 4.14 3.32 -4.64
C ILE A 6 4.66 1.89 -4.81
N THR A 7 5.83 1.62 -4.27
CA THR A 7 6.37 0.27 -4.23
C THR A 7 6.06 -0.32 -2.86
N VAL A 8 5.46 -1.51 -2.81
CA VAL A 8 5.03 -2.17 -1.58
C VAL A 8 5.64 -3.57 -1.53
N GLN A 9 6.18 -3.95 -0.37
CA GLN A 9 6.54 -5.33 -0.06
C GLN A 9 5.40 -6.01 0.69
N CYS A 10 4.90 -7.12 0.14
CA CYS A 10 3.85 -7.90 0.78
C CYS A 10 4.38 -8.53 2.08
N PRO A 11 3.72 -8.35 3.24
CA PRO A 11 4.16 -8.98 4.48
C PRO A 11 3.95 -10.51 4.51
N GLN A 12 3.05 -11.05 3.68
CA GLN A 12 2.72 -12.48 3.67
C GLN A 12 3.68 -13.29 2.77
N CYS A 13 3.89 -12.83 1.54
CA CYS A 13 4.72 -13.55 0.56
C CYS A 13 6.07 -12.88 0.28
N GLN A 14 6.37 -11.76 0.95
CA GLN A 14 7.59 -10.94 0.80
C GLN A 14 7.84 -10.39 -0.62
N GLN A 15 6.89 -10.59 -1.54
CA GLN A 15 6.96 -10.09 -2.91
C GLN A 15 6.83 -8.58 -2.94
N VAL A 16 7.72 -7.93 -3.68
CA VAL A 16 7.63 -6.50 -4.00
C VAL A 16 6.75 -6.30 -5.23
N TYR A 17 5.84 -5.33 -5.16
CA TYR A 17 4.93 -4.97 -6.23
C TYR A 17 4.69 -3.45 -6.26
N ILE A 18 4.30 -2.93 -7.43
CA ILE A 18 3.94 -1.53 -7.59
C ILE A 18 2.43 -1.44 -7.45
N ASP A 19 1.97 -0.60 -6.53
CA ASP A 19 0.56 -0.26 -6.40
C ASP A 19 0.31 1.19 -6.81
N TRP A 20 -0.88 1.42 -7.33
CA TRP A 20 -1.33 2.74 -7.74
C TRP A 20 -2.13 3.33 -6.59
N SER A 21 -1.59 4.36 -5.94
CA SER A 21 -2.37 5.18 -5.01
C SER A 21 -3.27 6.13 -5.82
N ILE A 22 -4.19 5.55 -6.58
CA ILE A 22 -5.22 6.28 -7.32
C ILE A 22 -6.49 6.17 -6.47
N PRO A 23 -6.99 7.26 -5.89
CA PRO A 23 -8.37 7.25 -5.42
C PRO A 23 -9.26 6.94 -6.62
N ALA A 24 -10.13 5.94 -6.50
CA ALA A 24 -11.13 5.70 -7.53
C ALA A 24 -11.86 7.02 -7.82
N VAL A 25 -12.02 7.36 -9.09
CA VAL A 25 -12.68 8.62 -9.47
C VAL A 25 -14.10 8.61 -8.87
N GLY A 26 -14.38 9.57 -7.99
CA GLY A 26 -15.67 9.67 -7.28
C GLY A 26 -15.68 9.12 -5.84
N THR A 27 -14.62 8.47 -5.35
CA THR A 27 -14.52 8.18 -3.91
C THR A 27 -14.03 9.41 -3.16
N VAL A 28 -14.92 10.05 -2.40
CA VAL A 28 -14.54 10.98 -1.35
C VAL A 28 -13.77 10.17 -0.32
N ILE A 29 -12.44 10.28 -0.31
CA ILE A 29 -11.64 9.76 0.80
C ILE A 29 -12.02 10.60 2.02
N THR A 30 -13.05 10.18 2.74
CA THR A 30 -13.33 10.72 4.07
C THR A 30 -12.11 10.42 4.93
N SER A 31 -11.80 11.28 5.91
CA SER A 31 -10.65 11.06 6.81
C SER A 31 -10.66 9.69 7.51
N SER A 32 -11.79 8.98 7.47
CA SER A 32 -12.01 7.64 7.99
C SER A 32 -11.64 6.49 7.02
N GLN A 33 -11.52 6.74 5.70
CA GLN A 33 -11.10 5.73 4.73
C GLN A 33 -9.57 5.67 4.67
N ARG A 34 -9.00 4.65 5.32
CA ARG A 34 -7.56 4.38 5.23
C ARG A 34 -7.26 3.74 3.86
N PRO A 35 -6.29 4.28 3.10
CA PRO A 35 -5.94 3.72 1.81
C PRO A 35 -5.31 2.34 1.99
N THR A 36 -5.74 1.38 1.18
CA THR A 36 -5.28 -0.02 1.25
C THR A 36 -4.68 -0.45 -0.07
N THR A 37 -3.73 -1.36 0.00
CA THR A 37 -3.11 -2.04 -1.12
C THR A 37 -3.41 -3.53 -1.08
N VAL A 38 -3.42 -4.19 -2.24
CA VAL A 38 -3.63 -5.64 -2.35
C VAL A 38 -2.46 -6.25 -3.11
N CYS A 39 -1.81 -7.25 -2.52
CA CYS A 39 -0.76 -7.98 -3.18
C CYS A 39 -1.31 -8.79 -4.36
N SER A 40 -0.82 -8.51 -5.57
CA SER A 40 -1.23 -9.21 -6.79
C SER A 40 -0.88 -10.71 -6.81
N ARG A 41 0.05 -11.16 -5.96
CA ARG A 41 0.46 -12.58 -5.90
C ARG A 41 -0.34 -13.43 -4.91
N CYS A 42 -0.56 -12.93 -3.69
CA CYS A 42 -1.22 -13.71 -2.65
C CYS A 42 -2.58 -13.14 -2.22
N GLY A 43 -3.01 -12.01 -2.78
CA GLY A 43 -4.27 -11.36 -2.43
C GLY A 43 -4.27 -10.68 -1.05
N ASN A 44 -3.14 -10.66 -0.34
CA ASN A 44 -3.08 -10.05 0.98
C ASN A 44 -3.31 -8.54 0.89
N ARG A 45 -4.30 -8.05 1.65
CA ARG A 45 -4.60 -6.64 1.76
C ARG A 45 -3.81 -6.01 2.90
N SER A 46 -3.26 -4.82 2.70
CA SER A 46 -2.52 -4.08 3.72
C SER A 46 -2.95 -2.63 3.73
N ILE A 47 -2.96 -2.02 4.92
CA ILE A 47 -3.30 -0.60 5.08
C ILE A 47 -2.02 0.19 4.87
N LEU A 48 -2.00 1.12 3.91
CA LEU A 48 -0.78 1.87 3.56
C LEU A 48 -0.25 2.69 4.74
N SER A 49 -1.14 3.22 5.58
CA SER A 49 -0.78 3.96 6.81
C SER A 49 -0.07 3.11 7.87
N GLU A 50 -0.13 1.77 7.77
CA GLU A 50 0.55 0.84 8.66
C GLU A 50 1.90 0.35 8.10
N LEU A 51 2.25 0.79 6.89
CA LEU A 51 3.52 0.48 6.26
C LEU A 51 4.47 1.66 6.45
N SER A 52 5.76 1.35 6.60
CA SER A 52 6.82 2.34 6.66
C SER A 52 7.66 2.28 5.39
N ASP A 53 8.08 3.45 4.91
CA ASP A 53 9.05 3.51 3.82
C ASP A 53 10.40 2.98 4.31
N ARG A 54 10.91 1.97 3.61
CA ARG A 54 12.26 1.47 3.75
C ARG A 54 12.92 1.47 2.38
N ASN A 55 13.75 2.46 2.13
CA ASN A 55 14.51 2.61 0.88
C ASN A 55 13.60 2.68 -0.36
N GLY A 56 12.49 3.44 -0.26
CA GLY A 56 11.52 3.58 -1.36
C GLY A 56 10.54 2.40 -1.49
N ILE A 57 10.55 1.46 -0.53
CA ILE A 57 9.65 0.31 -0.48
C ILE A 57 8.84 0.37 0.82
N LEU A 58 7.52 0.48 0.69
CA LEU A 58 6.59 0.40 1.81
C LEU A 58 6.52 -1.05 2.31
N SER A 59 6.91 -1.27 3.56
CA SER A 59 6.94 -2.59 4.20
C SER A 59 6.41 -2.49 5.63
N LYS A 60 5.92 -3.60 6.21
CA LYS A 60 5.50 -3.60 7.61
C LYS A 60 6.69 -3.22 8.50
N PRO A 61 6.51 -2.36 9.50
CA PRO A 61 7.54 -2.17 10.53
C PRO A 61 7.79 -3.54 11.17
N THR A 62 9.06 -3.95 11.19
CA THR A 62 9.46 -5.13 11.94
C THR A 62 9.29 -4.77 13.42
N GLU A 63 8.24 -5.27 14.06
CA GLU A 63 8.16 -5.25 15.53
C GLU A 63 9.30 -6.14 16.02
N GLY A 64 10.35 -5.50 16.55
CA GLY A 64 11.49 -6.15 17.18
C GLY A 64 11.24 -6.38 18.66
#